data_AF-A0A8J4YJ24-F1
#
_entry.id   AF-A0A8J4YJ24-F1
#
_cell.length_a   1.000
_cell.length_b   1.000
_cell.length_c   1.000
_cell.angle_alpha   90.00
_cell.angle_beta   90.00
_cell.angle_gamma   90.00
#
_symmetry.space_group_name_H-M   'P 1'
#
loop_
_entity.id
_entity.type
_entity.pdbx_description
1 polymer ?
#
loop_
_entity_poly.entity_id
_entity_poly.type
_entity_poly.pdbx_seq_one_letter_code
_entity_poly.pdbx_strand_id
1 'polypeptide(L)'
;MASKVEETIRHWKFEDRVGGLCFDTTASNTGVHAGCCTLLEQKLGRPLLNLACRHHVMELILASAFKATFGDATSGPDVQLFKLFQKKWPTLIKANATIINDPRLADHDDGRGRPLRLLPRRPQRQETIIKS
;
A
#
# COMPACT_ATOMS: atom_id res chain seq x y z
N MET A 1 20.50 2.52 3.54
CA MET A 1 19.38 3.19 2.83
C MET A 1 19.52 4.70 2.88
N ALA A 2 19.49 5.33 4.07
CA ALA A 2 19.57 6.79 4.24
C ALA A 2 20.71 7.47 3.47
N SER A 3 21.95 6.96 3.54
CA SER A 3 23.08 7.55 2.79
C SER A 3 22.87 7.55 1.27
N LYS A 4 22.23 6.51 0.72
CA LYS A 4 21.96 6.45 -0.73
C LYS A 4 20.88 7.46 -1.14
N VAL A 5 19.87 7.64 -0.28
CA VAL A 5 18.82 8.65 -0.48
C VAL A 5 19.44 10.05 -0.39
N GLU A 6 20.28 10.31 0.60
CA GLU A 6 21.03 11.56 0.74
C GLU A 6 21.89 11.85 -0.49
N GLU A 7 22.72 10.91 -0.92
CA GLU A 7 23.55 11.03 -2.13
C GLU A 7 22.69 11.42 -3.35
N THR A 8 21.50 10.84 -3.48
CA THR A 8 20.58 11.12 -4.59
C THR A 8 20.03 12.55 -4.49
N ILE A 9 19.61 12.97 -3.29
CA ILE A 9 19.11 14.35 -3.05
C ILE A 9 20.19 15.37 -3.38
N ARG A 10 21.44 15.13 -2.95
CA ARG A 10 22.59 16.01 -3.24
C ARG A 10 22.95 16.02 -4.71
N HIS A 11 22.96 14.85 -5.35
CA HIS A 11 23.22 14.74 -6.77
C HIS A 11 22.22 15.57 -7.60
N TRP A 12 20.94 15.59 -7.17
CA TRP A 12 19.90 16.39 -7.81
C TRP A 12 19.82 17.84 -7.33
N LYS A 13 20.65 18.24 -6.36
CA LYS A 13 20.70 19.59 -5.78
C LYS A 13 19.35 20.05 -5.21
N PHE A 14 18.66 19.15 -4.50
CA PHE A 14 17.35 19.39 -3.89
C PHE A 14 17.37 19.45 -2.36
N GLU A 15 18.54 19.52 -1.74
CA GLU A 15 18.70 19.50 -0.28
C GLU A 15 17.80 20.51 0.42
N ASP A 16 17.64 21.71 -0.14
CA ASP A 16 16.85 22.80 0.44
C ASP A 16 15.36 22.73 0.08
N ARG A 17 14.97 21.85 -0.85
CA ARG A 17 13.60 21.75 -1.38
C ARG A 17 12.80 20.57 -0.84
N VAL A 18 13.46 19.57 -0.25
CA VAL A 18 12.79 18.38 0.30
C VAL A 18 11.94 18.78 1.52
N GLY A 19 10.62 18.91 1.38
CA GLY A 19 9.75 19.28 2.51
C GLY A 19 9.38 18.10 3.41
N GLY A 20 9.43 16.87 2.90
CA GLY A 20 8.95 15.69 3.61
C GLY A 20 9.32 14.37 2.95
N LEU A 21 9.07 13.28 3.68
CA LEU A 21 9.38 11.91 3.31
C LEU A 21 8.10 11.09 3.30
N CYS A 22 7.87 10.31 2.23
CA CYS A 22 6.80 9.32 2.19
C CYS A 22 7.41 7.92 2.22
N PHE A 23 6.99 7.08 3.17
CA PHE A 23 7.64 5.79 3.44
C PHE A 23 6.67 4.74 4.00
N ASP A 24 6.94 3.46 3.81
CA ASP A 24 6.26 2.38 4.53
C ASP A 24 6.70 2.36 6.00
N THR A 25 5.78 2.03 6.92
CA THR A 25 6.01 2.06 8.38
C THR A 25 6.72 0.81 8.90
N THR A 26 7.82 0.44 8.26
CA THR A 26 8.75 -0.56 8.80
C THR A 26 9.72 0.10 9.76
N ALA A 27 10.16 -0.64 10.78
CA ALA A 27 11.13 -0.14 11.76
C ALA A 27 12.45 0.33 11.12
N SER A 28 12.83 -0.24 9.97
CA SER A 28 13.97 0.21 9.17
C SER A 28 13.81 1.63 8.63
N ASN A 29 12.58 2.12 8.44
CA ASN A 29 12.32 3.49 8.01
C ASN A 29 12.04 4.43 9.19
N THR A 30 11.31 3.96 10.20
CA THR A 30 10.79 4.78 11.31
C THR A 30 11.55 4.67 12.63
N GLY A 31 12.57 3.81 12.71
CA GLY A 31 13.34 3.60 13.93
C GLY A 31 13.92 4.90 14.50
N VAL A 32 13.67 5.16 15.77
CA VAL A 32 14.06 6.42 16.45
C VAL A 32 15.57 6.68 16.40
N HIS A 33 16.39 5.63 16.40
CA HIS A 33 17.86 5.76 16.41
C HIS A 33 18.52 5.46 15.06
N ALA A 34 17.98 4.50 14.30
CA ALA A 34 18.62 3.98 13.10
C ALA A 34 17.65 3.87 11.90
N GLY A 35 16.46 4.45 12.02
CA GLY A 35 15.49 4.53 10.93
C GLY A 35 16.00 5.42 9.81
N CYS A 36 15.65 5.06 8.57
CA CYS A 36 16.02 5.83 7.39
C CYS A 36 15.65 7.31 7.51
N CYS A 37 14.45 7.63 8.03
CA CYS A 37 13.97 9.00 8.18
C CYS A 37 14.81 9.79 9.18
N THR A 38 15.02 9.22 10.38
CA THR A 38 15.87 9.80 11.43
C THR A 38 17.27 10.12 10.91
N LEU A 39 17.90 9.16 10.24
CA LEU A 39 19.25 9.34 9.70
C LEU A 39 19.29 10.39 8.58
N LEU A 40 18.22 10.52 7.79
CA LEU A 40 18.16 11.48 6.71
C LEU A 40 17.96 12.92 7.23
N GLU A 41 17.14 13.11 8.26
CA GLU A 41 17.00 14.41 8.95
C GLU A 41 18.32 14.85 9.58
N GLN A 42 19.04 13.94 10.23
CA GLN A 42 20.38 14.20 10.78
C GLN A 42 21.38 14.61 9.68
N LYS A 43 21.37 13.93 8.53
CA LYS A 43 22.26 14.21 7.39
C LYS A 43 21.95 15.51 6.68
N LEU A 44 20.68 15.88 6.58
CA LEU A 44 20.23 17.14 5.98
C LEU A 44 20.25 18.31 6.99
N GLY A 45 20.45 18.02 8.28
CA GLY A 45 20.56 19.02 9.34
C GLY A 45 19.25 19.76 9.63
N ARG A 46 18.10 19.19 9.27
CA ARG A 46 16.78 19.80 9.48
C ARG A 46 15.66 18.76 9.58
N PRO A 47 14.58 19.05 10.32
CA PRO A 47 13.41 18.18 10.38
C PRO A 47 12.69 18.14 9.04
N LEU A 48 12.06 17.00 8.74
CA LEU A 48 11.27 16.76 7.54
C LEU A 48 9.85 16.33 7.92
N LEU A 49 8.87 16.67 7.08
CA LEU A 49 7.51 16.17 7.28
C LEU A 49 7.45 14.67 6.97
N ASN A 50 7.26 13.85 8.01
CA ASN A 50 7.17 12.40 7.89
C ASN A 50 5.74 11.95 7.54
N LEU A 51 5.55 11.49 6.30
CA LEU A 51 4.31 10.99 5.74
C LEU A 51 4.34 9.45 5.67
N ALA A 52 4.09 8.80 6.80
CA ALA A 52 3.90 7.36 6.84
C ALA A 52 2.79 6.90 5.87
N CYS A 53 3.04 5.82 5.13
CA CYS A 53 2.14 5.33 4.10
C CYS A 53 0.78 4.95 4.67
N ARG A 54 -0.27 5.64 4.23
CA ARG A 54 -1.66 5.38 4.64
C ARG A 54 -2.14 3.98 4.31
N HIS A 55 -1.60 3.35 3.27
CA HIS A 55 -1.94 1.96 2.94
C HIS A 55 -1.60 1.02 4.09
N HIS A 56 -0.41 1.16 4.68
CA HIS A 56 -0.02 0.31 5.80
C HIS A 56 -0.87 0.56 7.05
N VAL A 57 -1.26 1.81 7.32
CA VAL A 57 -2.18 2.14 8.42
C VAL A 57 -3.54 1.46 8.21
N MET A 58 -4.08 1.51 7.00
CA MET A 58 -5.34 0.83 6.67
C MET A 58 -5.21 -0.69 6.77
N GLU A 59 -4.08 -1.26 6.32
CA GLU A 59 -3.79 -2.69 6.47
C GLU A 59 -3.72 -3.11 7.94
N LEU A 60 -3.07 -2.33 8.82
CA LEU A 60 -3.00 -2.62 10.25
C LEU A 60 -4.37 -2.53 10.94
N ILE A 61 -5.18 -1.53 10.60
CA ILE A 61 -6.55 -1.38 11.13
C ILE A 61 -7.40 -2.56 10.66
N LEU A 62 -7.33 -2.89 9.37
CA LEU A 62 -8.07 -4.02 8.80
C LEU A 62 -7.62 -5.34 9.43
N ALA A 63 -6.32 -5.58 9.57
CA ALA A 63 -5.77 -6.76 10.22
C ALA A 63 -6.22 -6.87 11.69
N SER A 64 -6.21 -5.76 12.42
CA SER A 64 -6.67 -5.71 13.82
C SER A 64 -8.18 -5.95 13.93
N ALA A 65 -8.99 -5.32 13.07
CA ALA A 65 -10.42 -5.55 13.01
C ALA A 65 -10.72 -7.01 12.69
N PHE A 66 -10.06 -7.56 11.68
CA PHE A 66 -10.20 -8.95 11.27
C PHE A 66 -9.85 -9.90 12.43
N LYS A 67 -8.72 -9.68 13.11
CA LYS A 67 -8.30 -10.43 14.29
C LYS A 67 -9.33 -10.34 15.42
N ALA A 68 -9.89 -9.16 15.68
CA ALA A 68 -10.92 -8.98 16.71
C ALA A 68 -12.22 -9.73 16.37
N THR A 69 -12.61 -9.77 15.09
CA THR A 69 -13.82 -10.47 14.65
C THR A 69 -13.66 -11.98 14.45
N PHE A 70 -12.46 -12.45 14.10
CA PHE A 70 -12.22 -13.83 13.64
C PHE A 70 -11.14 -14.59 14.44
N GLY A 71 -10.52 -13.96 15.42
CA GLY A 71 -9.48 -14.55 16.29
C GLY A 71 -8.07 -14.55 15.67
N ASP A 72 -7.12 -15.19 16.37
CA ASP A 72 -5.70 -15.26 15.99
C ASP A 72 -5.43 -16.20 14.80
N ALA A 73 -6.40 -17.03 14.42
CA ALA A 73 -6.26 -18.05 13.40
C ALA A 73 -6.58 -17.48 12.01
N THR A 74 -5.60 -16.88 11.35
CA THR A 74 -5.74 -16.53 9.92
C THR A 74 -4.62 -17.14 9.10
N SER A 75 -4.79 -18.40 8.73
CA SER A 75 -3.99 -19.07 7.70
C SER A 75 -4.45 -18.58 6.33
N GLY A 76 -3.97 -17.41 5.90
CA GLY A 76 -4.10 -16.93 4.51
C GLY A 76 -5.51 -17.02 3.88
N PRO A 77 -5.64 -17.43 2.60
CA PRO A 77 -6.93 -17.48 1.91
C PRO A 77 -7.90 -18.52 2.48
N ASP A 78 -7.47 -19.32 3.46
CA ASP A 78 -8.29 -20.39 4.02
C ASP A 78 -9.27 -19.95 5.10
N VAL A 79 -9.30 -18.65 5.45
CA VAL A 79 -10.31 -18.12 6.36
C VAL A 79 -11.72 -18.33 5.79
N GLN A 80 -12.62 -18.86 6.62
CA GLN A 80 -13.99 -19.20 6.23
C GLN A 80 -14.75 -18.01 5.60
N LEU A 81 -14.50 -16.78 6.07
CA LEU A 81 -15.07 -15.57 5.46
C LEU A 81 -14.67 -15.43 3.98
N PHE A 82 -13.39 -15.60 3.65
CA PHE A 82 -12.91 -15.49 2.26
C PHE A 82 -13.41 -16.64 1.40
N LYS A 83 -13.50 -17.87 1.94
CA LYS A 83 -14.11 -19.01 1.23
C LYS A 83 -15.60 -18.79 0.98
N LEU A 84 -16.33 -18.26 1.95
CA LEU A 84 -17.75 -17.91 1.80
C LEU A 84 -17.93 -16.81 0.76
N PHE A 85 -17.08 -15.78 0.80
CA PHE A 85 -17.09 -14.71 -0.20
C PHE A 85 -16.79 -15.25 -1.60
N GLN A 86 -15.76 -16.09 -1.75
CA GLN A 86 -15.42 -16.76 -3.01
C GLN A 86 -16.57 -17.62 -3.54
N LYS A 87 -17.23 -18.39 -2.67
CA LYS A 87 -18.40 -19.21 -3.02
C LYS A 87 -19.61 -18.36 -3.43
N LYS A 88 -19.81 -17.22 -2.78
CA LYS A 88 -20.91 -16.28 -3.08
C LYS A 88 -20.61 -15.35 -4.25
N TRP A 89 -19.35 -15.18 -4.63
CA TRP A 89 -18.90 -14.28 -5.70
C TRP A 89 -19.64 -14.45 -7.04
N PRO A 90 -19.94 -15.69 -7.51
CA PRO A 90 -20.73 -15.87 -8.74
C PRO A 90 -22.20 -15.45 -8.61
N THR A 91 -22.74 -15.44 -7.38
CA THR A 91 -24.16 -15.11 -7.09
C THR A 91 -24.39 -13.61 -6.90
N LEU A 92 -23.33 -12.82 -6.72
CA LEU A 92 -23.43 -11.37 -6.68
C LEU A 92 -23.83 -10.86 -8.06
N ILE A 93 -25.02 -10.23 -8.14
CA ILE A 93 -25.55 -9.67 -9.38
C ILE A 93 -24.68 -8.47 -9.79
N LYS A 94 -23.71 -8.71 -10.67
CA LYS A 94 -22.81 -7.68 -11.20
C LYS A 94 -23.54 -6.61 -12.01
N ALA A 95 -24.73 -6.92 -12.52
CA ALA A 95 -25.58 -5.99 -13.25
C ALA A 95 -26.13 -4.85 -12.38
N ASN A 96 -26.27 -5.07 -11.07
CA ASN A 96 -26.77 -4.08 -10.10
C ASN A 96 -25.67 -3.54 -9.18
N ALA A 97 -24.42 -3.91 -9.43
CA ALA A 97 -23.29 -3.33 -8.73
C ALA A 97 -23.07 -1.91 -9.27
N THR A 98 -23.71 -0.93 -8.64
CA THR A 98 -23.37 0.48 -8.86
C THR A 98 -21.96 0.72 -8.33
N ILE A 99 -21.16 1.41 -9.13
CA ILE A 99 -19.88 1.97 -8.65
C ILE A 99 -20.22 2.80 -7.41
N ILE A 100 -19.50 2.56 -6.31
CA ILE A 100 -19.56 3.47 -5.18
C ILE A 100 -19.02 4.79 -5.70
N ASN A 101 -19.92 5.72 -6.02
CA ASN A 101 -19.60 7.10 -6.35
C ASN A 101 -19.17 7.78 -5.05
N ASP A 102 -17.99 7.41 -4.56
CA ASP A 102 -17.35 8.08 -3.46
C ASP A 102 -16.71 9.36 -4.02
N PRO A 103 -17.19 10.56 -3.66
CA PRO A 103 -16.63 11.81 -4.17
C PRO A 103 -15.13 11.93 -3.87
N ARG A 104 -14.63 11.25 -2.85
CA ARG A 104 -13.21 11.24 -2.45
C ARG A 104 -12.33 10.42 -3.39
N LEU A 105 -12.92 9.57 -4.24
CA LEU A 105 -12.21 8.76 -5.24
C LEU A 105 -12.28 9.36 -6.64
N ALA A 106 -13.03 10.46 -6.83
CA ALA A 106 -13.18 11.12 -8.12
C ALA A 106 -11.87 11.72 -8.63
N ASP A 107 -11.02 12.18 -7.71
CA ASP A 107 -9.78 12.90 -8.01
C ASP A 107 -8.53 12.02 -7.95
N HIS A 108 -8.69 10.73 -7.66
CA HIS A 108 -7.57 9.78 -7.56
C HIS A 108 -7.37 9.01 -8.87
N ASP A 109 -6.15 9.10 -9.42
CA ASP A 109 -5.67 8.29 -10.53
C ASP A 109 -4.83 7.09 -10.04
N ASP A 110 -4.66 6.05 -10.86
CA ASP A 110 -3.94 4.81 -10.52
C ASP A 110 -2.41 4.95 -10.37
N GLY A 111 -1.90 6.18 -10.22
CA GLY A 111 -0.49 6.54 -10.24
C GLY A 111 0.11 6.59 -11.66
N ARG A 112 -0.71 6.38 -12.70
CA ARG A 112 -0.32 6.46 -14.12
C ARG A 112 -1.22 7.44 -14.90
N GLY A 113 -1.93 8.33 -14.20
CA GLY A 113 -2.79 9.34 -14.83
C GLY A 113 -4.10 8.77 -15.37
N ARG A 114 -4.47 7.52 -15.03
CA ARG A 114 -5.77 6.97 -15.38
C ARG A 114 -6.70 7.08 -14.18
N PRO A 115 -7.91 7.63 -14.35
CA PRO A 115 -8.91 7.62 -13.29
C PRO A 115 -9.09 6.19 -12.79
N LEU A 116 -9.34 6.01 -11.49
CA LEU A 116 -9.65 4.70 -10.90
C LEU A 116 -10.93 4.03 -11.48
N ARG A 117 -11.49 4.53 -12.58
CA ARG A 117 -12.40 3.80 -13.46
C ARG A 117 -11.62 2.75 -14.26
N LEU A 118 -11.80 1.50 -13.82
CA LEU A 118 -11.55 0.28 -14.58
C LEU A 118 -10.10 0.10 -15.06
N LEU A 119 -9.30 -0.63 -14.28
CA LEU A 119 -8.26 -1.45 -14.90
C LEU A 119 -8.97 -2.58 -15.67
N PRO A 120 -8.84 -2.68 -17.00
CA PRO A 120 -9.37 -3.84 -17.73
C PRO A 120 -8.68 -5.10 -17.21
N ARG A 121 -9.46 -6.19 -17.14
CA ARG A 121 -9.00 -7.51 -16.69
C ARG A 121 -7.68 -7.87 -17.37
N ARG A 122 -6.67 -8.26 -16.58
CA ARG A 122 -5.54 -9.01 -17.16
C ARG A 122 -6.11 -10.28 -17.82
N PRO A 123 -5.71 -10.62 -19.05
CA PRO A 123 -6.05 -11.91 -19.63
C PRO A 123 -5.57 -13.01 -18.69
N GLN A 124 -6.40 -14.03 -18.46
CA GLN A 124 -5.99 -15.22 -17.73
C GLN A 124 -4.80 -15.84 -18.46
N ARG A 125 -3.65 -15.90 -17.79
CA ARG A 125 -2.49 -16.63 -18.26
C ARG A 125 -2.91 -18.10 -18.32
N GLN A 126 -2.98 -18.68 -19.53
CA GLN A 126 -3.04 -20.14 -19.65
C GLN A 126 -1.70 -20.67 -19.14
N GLU A 127 -1.72 -21.28 -17.95
CA GLU A 127 -0.59 -22.05 -17.46
C GLU A 127 -0.63 -23.41 -18.16
N THR A 128 0.20 -23.56 -19.19
CA THR A 128 0.50 -24.86 -19.79
C THR A 128 1.27 -25.68 -18.75
N ILE A 129 0.62 -26.70 -18.18
CA ILE A 129 1.25 -27.68 -17.32
C ILE A 129 2.23 -28.50 -18.18
N ILE A 130 3.53 -28.26 -18.02
CA ILE A 130 4.55 -29.19 -18.48
C ILE A 130 4.62 -30.29 -17.43
N LYS A 131 4.15 -31.49 -17.77
CA LYS A 131 4.39 -32.69 -16.98
C LYS A 131 5.82 -33.14 -17.21
N SER A 132 6.64 -33.13 -16.17
CA SER A 132 7.89 -33.88 -16.08
C SER A 132 7.62 -35.36 -15.81
#